data_AF-A0A7Y3CID4-F1
#
_entry.id   AF-A0A7Y3CID4-F1
#
_cell.length_a   1.000
_cell.length_b   1.000
_cell.length_c   1.000
_cell.angle_alpha   90.00
_cell.angle_beta   90.00
_cell.angle_gamma   90.00
#
_symmetry.space_group_name_H-M   'P 1'
#
loop_
_entity.id
_entity.type
_entity.pdbx_description
1 polymer ?
#
loop_
_entity_poly.entity_id
_entity_poly.type
_entity_poly.pdbx_seq_one_letter_code
_entity_poly.pdbx_strand_id
1 'polypeptide(L)'
;MQPVDHQNQDSKNESSIFASIVLSTIIIGVLVFLAIVAVKYIKPKSYFKQIFGGKTYETTPASKDLPVLREAKETIQLSKIVGLRDMLQKHEFDGLNAALEKYQHLFEQDQTDEYKVYDAYHAFYLTDPLYEESLIKWINRFPDKYQPYLALAHYYCAKGWESRGYKFSKETSKQQFEGMQFNFFRAEENIKIALEINPDLMVGYD
;
A
#
# COMPACT_ATOMS: atom_id res chain seq x y z
N MET A 1 62.26 -16.58 31.54
CA MET A 1 61.57 -15.80 30.50
C MET A 1 61.60 -16.64 29.23
N GLN A 2 60.52 -17.38 28.94
CA GLN A 2 60.42 -18.23 27.75
C GLN A 2 59.67 -17.47 26.65
N PRO A 3 60.12 -17.53 25.38
CA PRO A 3 59.41 -16.90 24.27
C PRO A 3 58.16 -17.70 23.91
N VAL A 4 57.03 -17.01 23.78
CA VAL A 4 55.75 -17.57 23.32
C VAL A 4 55.80 -17.67 21.80
N ASP A 5 55.61 -18.88 21.30
CA ASP A 5 55.63 -19.25 19.89
C ASP A 5 54.33 -18.81 19.19
N HIS A 6 54.36 -17.62 18.59
CA HIS A 6 53.23 -16.99 17.92
C HIS A 6 53.05 -17.43 16.45
N GLN A 7 53.91 -18.28 15.89
CA GLN A 7 53.86 -18.61 14.46
C GLN A 7 52.92 -19.78 14.10
N ASN A 8 52.42 -20.53 15.08
CA ASN A 8 51.67 -21.76 14.81
C ASN A 8 50.13 -21.58 14.77
N GLN A 9 49.63 -20.36 15.03
CA GLN A 9 48.19 -20.09 15.16
C GLN A 9 47.56 -19.51 13.88
N ASP A 10 48.33 -18.77 13.07
CA ASP A 10 47.85 -18.19 11.81
C ASP A 10 47.68 -19.21 10.67
N SER A 11 48.57 -20.21 10.56
CA SER A 11 48.47 -21.23 9.50
C SER A 11 47.22 -22.13 9.62
N LYS A 12 46.73 -22.30 10.85
CA LYS A 12 45.55 -23.13 11.15
C LYS A 12 44.24 -22.41 10.81
N ASN A 13 44.21 -21.07 10.86
CA ASN A 13 43.03 -20.28 10.51
C ASN A 13 42.87 -20.13 8.99
N GLU A 14 43.95 -19.96 8.24
CA GLU A 14 43.88 -19.84 6.78
C GLU A 14 43.36 -21.15 6.14
N SER A 15 43.87 -22.30 6.57
CA SER A 15 43.41 -23.61 6.08
C SER A 15 41.92 -23.88 6.35
N SER A 16 41.38 -23.37 7.46
CA SER A 16 39.95 -23.51 7.80
C SER A 16 39.05 -22.65 6.92
N ILE A 17 39.49 -21.44 6.56
CA ILE A 17 38.74 -20.53 5.69
C ILE A 17 38.70 -21.06 4.25
N PHE A 18 39.83 -21.55 3.73
CA PHE A 18 39.88 -22.16 2.40
C PHE A 18 38.99 -23.41 2.30
N ALA A 19 38.95 -24.25 3.33
CA ALA A 19 38.06 -25.41 3.36
C ALA A 19 36.57 -25.03 3.30
N SER A 20 36.17 -23.94 3.97
CA SER A 20 34.77 -23.46 3.97
C SER A 20 34.33 -22.90 2.61
N ILE A 21 35.22 -22.19 1.91
CA ILE A 21 34.95 -21.64 0.56
C ILE A 21 34.80 -22.75 -0.48
N VAL A 22 35.63 -23.80 -0.39
CA VAL A 22 35.53 -24.96 -1.29
C VAL A 22 34.25 -25.76 -1.01
N LEU A 23 33.85 -25.91 0.25
CA LEU A 23 32.62 -26.63 0.60
C LEU A 23 31.35 -25.91 0.11
N SER A 24 31.30 -24.58 0.26
CA SER A 24 30.15 -23.76 -0.15
C SER A 24 29.98 -23.70 -1.68
N THR A 25 31.08 -23.63 -2.44
CA THR A 25 31.03 -23.67 -3.91
C THR A 25 30.54 -25.02 -4.44
N ILE A 26 30.93 -26.13 -3.80
CA ILE A 26 30.42 -27.47 -4.14
C ILE A 26 28.91 -27.57 -3.87
N ILE A 27 28.43 -27.08 -2.72
CA ILE A 27 27.00 -27.11 -2.37
C ILE A 27 26.16 -26.33 -3.39
N ILE A 28 26.61 -25.12 -3.77
CA ILE A 28 25.91 -24.31 -4.78
C ILE A 28 25.89 -25.04 -6.13
N GLY A 29 27.02 -25.63 -6.54
CA GLY A 29 27.10 -26.41 -7.78
C GLY A 29 26.12 -27.60 -7.80
N VAL A 30 25.99 -28.32 -6.68
CA VAL A 30 25.04 -29.43 -6.54
C VAL A 30 23.59 -28.95 -6.60
N LEU A 31 23.25 -27.83 -5.95
CA LEU A 31 21.90 -27.27 -5.98
C LEU A 31 21.49 -26.82 -7.39
N VAL A 32 22.40 -26.16 -8.12
CA VAL A 32 22.17 -25.75 -9.51
C VAL A 32 22.01 -26.97 -10.42
N PHE A 33 22.84 -27.99 -10.25
CA PHE A 33 22.74 -29.23 -11.01
C PHE A 33 21.41 -29.95 -10.75
N LEU A 34 20.99 -30.06 -9.49
CA LEU A 34 19.70 -30.65 -9.12
C LEU A 34 18.52 -29.86 -9.70
N ALA A 35 18.58 -28.54 -9.73
CA ALA A 35 17.54 -27.71 -10.36
C ALA A 35 17.46 -27.94 -11.88
N ILE A 36 18.61 -28.04 -12.57
CA ILE A 36 18.67 -28.33 -14.02
C ILE A 36 18.12 -29.73 -14.32
N VAL A 37 18.50 -30.73 -13.51
CA VAL A 37 17.98 -32.10 -13.62
C VAL A 37 16.47 -32.12 -13.35
N ALA A 38 15.98 -31.43 -12.33
CA ALA A 38 14.55 -31.31 -12.03
C ALA A 38 13.78 -30.72 -13.21
N VAL A 39 14.27 -29.63 -13.83
CA VAL A 39 13.65 -29.02 -15.02
C VAL A 39 13.66 -29.97 -16.24
N LYS A 40 14.71 -30.78 -16.39
CA LYS A 40 14.84 -31.71 -17.52
C LYS A 40 13.94 -32.95 -17.39
N TYR A 41 13.71 -33.43 -16.17
CA TYR A 41 12.95 -34.66 -15.92
C TYR A 41 11.50 -34.42 -15.48
N ILE A 42 11.20 -33.28 -14.85
CA ILE A 42 9.83 -32.86 -14.53
C ILE A 42 9.30 -32.08 -15.73
N LYS A 43 8.52 -32.70 -16.61
CA LYS A 43 7.89 -32.03 -17.76
C LYS A 43 6.98 -30.87 -17.25
N PRO A 44 7.37 -29.60 -17.39
CA PRO A 44 6.63 -28.47 -16.78
C PRO A 44 5.32 -28.15 -17.52
N LYS A 45 5.05 -28.82 -18.65
CA LYS A 45 3.88 -28.57 -19.49
C LYS A 45 2.52 -28.83 -18.81
N SER A 46 2.48 -29.66 -17.76
CA SER A 46 1.21 -29.95 -17.06
C SER A 46 0.84 -28.85 -16.06
N TYR A 47 1.80 -28.34 -15.28
CA TYR A 47 1.53 -27.35 -14.23
C TYR A 47 1.15 -25.98 -14.78
N PHE A 48 1.77 -25.54 -15.88
CA PHE A 48 1.44 -24.24 -16.50
C PHE A 48 0.05 -24.21 -17.14
N LYS A 49 -0.45 -25.33 -17.66
CA LYS A 49 -1.78 -25.38 -18.29
C LYS A 49 -2.90 -25.28 -17.26
N GLN A 50 -2.67 -25.68 -16.02
CA GLN A 50 -3.64 -25.56 -14.93
C GLN A 50 -3.70 -24.13 -14.34
N ILE A 51 -2.59 -23.38 -14.41
CA ILE A 51 -2.51 -22.00 -13.90
C ILE A 51 -2.98 -20.97 -14.95
N PHE A 52 -2.75 -21.22 -16.25
CA PHE A 52 -3.11 -20.28 -17.33
C PHE A 52 -4.20 -20.79 -18.29
N GLY A 53 -4.75 -21.98 -18.03
CA GLY A 53 -5.88 -22.53 -18.77
C GLY A 53 -7.21 -21.99 -18.25
N GLY A 54 -7.39 -20.67 -18.26
CA GLY A 54 -8.69 -20.06 -17.99
C GLY A 54 -9.69 -20.49 -19.07
N LYS A 55 -10.90 -20.88 -18.66
CA LYS A 55 -12.02 -21.04 -19.60
C LYS A 55 -12.22 -19.68 -20.29
N THR A 56 -12.13 -19.65 -21.61
CA THR A 56 -12.52 -18.47 -22.38
C THR A 56 -14.04 -18.40 -22.36
N TYR A 57 -14.58 -17.46 -21.60
CA TYR A 57 -15.99 -17.14 -21.68
C TYR A 57 -16.17 -16.17 -22.86
N GLU A 58 -17.00 -16.54 -23.82
CA GLU A 58 -17.51 -15.54 -24.76
C GLU A 58 -18.28 -14.50 -23.93
N THR A 59 -17.75 -13.29 -23.87
CA THR A 59 -18.43 -12.18 -23.22
C THR A 59 -19.31 -11.53 -24.28
N THR A 60 -20.62 -11.73 -24.18
CA THR A 60 -21.56 -10.89 -24.92
C THR A 60 -21.49 -9.50 -24.31
N PRO A 61 -21.22 -8.44 -25.09
CA PRO A 61 -21.35 -7.07 -24.60
C PRO A 61 -22.72 -6.90 -23.93
N ALA A 62 -22.72 -6.28 -22.76
CA ALA A 62 -23.94 -5.85 -22.08
C ALA A 62 -24.88 -5.17 -23.11
N SER A 63 -26.11 -5.69 -23.26
CA SER A 63 -27.09 -5.07 -24.16
C SER A 63 -27.26 -3.60 -23.79
N LYS A 64 -27.32 -2.73 -24.81
CA LYS A 64 -27.53 -1.28 -24.63
C LYS A 64 -28.83 -0.97 -23.87
N ASP A 65 -29.76 -1.92 -23.90
CA ASP A 65 -31.09 -1.83 -23.31
C ASP A 65 -31.19 -2.63 -21.99
N LEU A 66 -30.06 -2.99 -21.37
CA LEU A 66 -30.11 -3.55 -20.03
C LEU A 66 -30.67 -2.48 -19.07
N PRO A 67 -31.71 -2.81 -18.28
CA PRO A 67 -32.18 -1.89 -17.27
C PRO A 67 -31.03 -1.60 -16.31
N VAL A 68 -30.81 -0.32 -15.98
CA VAL A 68 -29.86 0.04 -14.93
C VAL A 68 -30.38 -0.61 -13.64
N LEU A 69 -29.73 -1.68 -13.19
CA LEU A 69 -30.22 -2.53 -12.10
C LEU A 69 -30.20 -1.81 -10.74
N ARG A 70 -29.54 -0.66 -10.63
CA ARG A 70 -29.38 0.10 -9.39
C ARG A 70 -29.47 1.60 -9.66
N GLU A 71 -30.26 2.29 -8.86
CA GLU A 71 -30.26 3.75 -8.84
C GLU A 71 -28.88 4.27 -8.41
N ALA A 72 -28.45 5.39 -8.99
CA ALA A 72 -27.22 6.04 -8.57
C ALA A 72 -27.38 6.51 -7.12
N LYS A 73 -26.50 6.05 -6.23
CA LYS A 73 -26.48 6.50 -4.84
C LYS A 73 -25.97 7.94 -4.76
N GLU A 74 -26.50 8.70 -3.82
CA GLU A 74 -26.18 10.12 -3.65
C GLU A 74 -24.75 10.29 -3.12
N THR A 75 -23.95 11.07 -3.84
CA THR A 75 -22.58 11.45 -3.48
C THR A 75 -22.51 12.90 -3.01
N ILE A 76 -21.39 13.33 -2.43
CA ILE A 76 -21.22 14.76 -2.13
C ILE A 76 -20.99 15.55 -3.42
N GLN A 77 -21.50 16.78 -3.47
CA GLN A 77 -21.30 17.66 -4.61
C GLN A 77 -19.83 18.09 -4.74
N LEU A 78 -19.37 18.32 -5.97
CA LEU A 78 -18.00 18.79 -6.25
C LEU A 78 -17.64 20.08 -5.49
N SER A 79 -18.60 20.99 -5.32
CA SER A 79 -18.43 22.23 -4.54
C SER A 79 -18.06 21.96 -3.07
N LYS A 80 -18.55 20.84 -2.50
CA LYS A 80 -18.21 20.41 -1.15
C LYS A 80 -16.79 19.86 -1.07
N ILE A 81 -16.38 19.05 -2.05
CA ILE A 81 -15.01 18.55 -2.16
C ILE A 81 -14.00 19.71 -2.22
N VAL A 82 -14.28 20.70 -3.09
CA VAL A 82 -13.45 21.91 -3.19
C VAL A 82 -13.44 22.67 -1.86
N GLY A 83 -14.60 22.81 -1.21
CA GLY A 83 -14.70 23.45 0.10
C GLY A 83 -13.85 22.77 1.18
N LEU A 84 -13.79 21.43 1.22
CA LEU A 84 -12.94 20.69 2.16
C LEU A 84 -11.45 20.98 1.94
N ARG A 85 -11.01 21.04 0.67
CA ARG A 85 -9.63 21.37 0.31
C ARG A 85 -9.28 22.82 0.62
N ASP A 86 -10.19 23.75 0.33
CA ASP A 86 -10.03 25.17 0.65
C ASP A 86 -9.85 25.39 2.15
N MET A 87 -10.66 24.71 2.99
CA MET A 87 -10.53 24.79 4.44
C MET A 87 -9.17 24.26 4.91
N LEU A 88 -8.68 23.16 4.34
CA LEU A 88 -7.36 22.62 4.64
C LEU A 88 -6.25 23.64 4.30
N GLN A 89 -6.27 24.21 3.10
CA GLN A 89 -5.26 25.17 2.64
C GLN A 89 -5.26 26.48 3.43
N LYS A 90 -6.44 26.92 3.90
CA LYS A 90 -6.59 28.12 4.75
C LYS A 90 -6.35 27.83 6.23
N HIS A 91 -6.06 26.58 6.58
CA HIS A 91 -5.93 26.10 7.96
C HIS A 91 -7.19 26.33 8.82
N GLU A 92 -8.37 26.30 8.21
CA GLU A 92 -9.68 26.37 8.87
C GLU A 92 -10.06 25.01 9.47
N PHE A 93 -9.14 24.46 10.28
CA PHE A 93 -9.17 23.08 10.76
C PHE A 93 -10.39 22.77 11.66
N ASP A 94 -10.86 23.72 12.46
CA ASP A 94 -12.08 23.54 13.27
C ASP A 94 -13.30 23.28 12.37
N GLY A 95 -13.47 24.10 11.33
CA GLY A 95 -14.54 23.96 10.35
C GLY A 95 -14.41 22.67 9.55
N LEU A 96 -13.17 22.30 9.20
CA LEU A 96 -12.89 21.07 8.48
C LEU A 96 -13.23 19.82 9.32
N ASN A 97 -12.82 19.80 10.59
CA ASN A 97 -13.17 18.73 11.54
C ASN A 97 -14.70 18.59 11.64
N ALA A 98 -15.42 19.70 11.85
CA ALA A 98 -16.87 19.71 11.98
C ALA A 98 -17.57 19.21 10.70
N ALA A 99 -17.05 19.57 9.52
CA ALA A 99 -17.61 19.13 8.25
C ALA A 99 -17.45 17.62 8.06
N LEU A 100 -16.28 17.06 8.38
CA LEU A 100 -16.02 15.62 8.24
C LEU A 100 -16.77 14.79 9.29
N GLU A 101 -16.84 15.27 10.54
CA GLU A 101 -17.64 14.65 11.59
C GLU A 101 -19.12 14.56 11.18
N LYS A 102 -19.64 15.60 10.54
CA LYS A 102 -21.02 15.58 10.03
C LYS A 102 -21.25 14.45 9.04
N TYR A 103 -20.33 14.17 8.13
CA TYR A 103 -20.49 13.08 7.17
C TYR A 103 -20.42 11.71 7.84
N GLN A 104 -19.52 11.53 8.82
CA GLN A 104 -19.46 10.32 9.62
C GLN A 104 -20.78 10.09 10.39
N HIS A 105 -21.29 11.11 11.08
CA HIS A 105 -22.59 11.02 11.78
C HIS A 105 -23.77 10.73 10.85
N LEU A 106 -23.78 11.28 9.63
CA LEU A 106 -24.84 10.97 8.65
C LEU A 106 -24.81 9.49 8.28
N PHE A 107 -23.63 8.93 8.02
CA PHE A 107 -23.46 7.51 7.75
C PHE A 107 -23.87 6.62 8.95
N GLU A 108 -23.52 7.01 10.18
CA GLU A 108 -23.90 6.27 11.38
C GLU A 108 -25.42 6.24 11.61
N GLN A 109 -26.12 7.30 11.19
CA GLN A 109 -27.57 7.38 11.24
C GLN A 109 -28.24 6.59 10.10
N ASP A 110 -27.63 6.62 8.90
CA ASP A 110 -28.13 5.94 7.71
C ASP A 110 -26.96 5.41 6.86
N GLN A 111 -26.79 4.08 6.85
CA GLN A 111 -25.73 3.42 6.10
C GLN A 111 -25.83 3.64 4.58
N THR A 112 -26.96 4.13 4.06
CA THR A 112 -27.06 4.51 2.65
C THR A 112 -26.18 5.72 2.29
N ASP A 113 -25.74 6.50 3.28
CA ASP A 113 -24.84 7.64 3.13
C ASP A 113 -23.33 7.25 3.09
N GLU A 114 -22.99 5.97 2.97
CA GLU A 114 -21.60 5.47 2.90
C GLU A 114 -20.74 6.24 1.88
N TYR A 115 -21.29 6.54 0.69
CA TYR A 115 -20.55 7.23 -0.36
C TYR A 115 -20.26 8.68 0.01
N LYS A 116 -21.11 9.32 0.82
CA LYS A 116 -20.90 10.72 1.20
C LYS A 116 -19.69 10.88 2.11
N VAL A 117 -19.54 10.00 3.10
CA VAL A 117 -18.37 10.00 3.99
C VAL A 117 -17.12 9.52 3.25
N TYR A 118 -17.24 8.50 2.38
CA TYR A 118 -16.15 8.05 1.53
C TYR A 118 -15.62 9.19 0.66
N ASP A 119 -16.49 9.87 -0.10
CA ASP A 119 -16.10 10.97 -0.99
C ASP A 119 -15.51 12.16 -0.22
N ALA A 120 -16.00 12.43 1.00
CA ALA A 120 -15.48 13.49 1.84
C ALA A 120 -14.00 13.27 2.20
N TYR A 121 -13.60 12.03 2.51
CA TYR A 121 -12.20 11.69 2.72
C TYR A 121 -11.43 11.50 1.40
N HIS A 122 -12.08 11.03 0.34
CA HIS A 122 -11.50 10.97 -0.99
C HIS A 122 -11.14 12.36 -1.54
N ALA A 123 -11.69 13.44 -0.97
CA ALA A 123 -11.22 14.79 -1.23
C ALA A 123 -9.70 14.95 -0.98
N PHE A 124 -9.09 14.17 -0.10
CA PHE A 124 -7.66 14.22 0.19
C PHE A 124 -6.82 13.16 -0.56
N TYR A 125 -7.43 12.41 -1.47
CA TYR A 125 -6.72 11.50 -2.37
C TYR A 125 -6.07 12.31 -3.51
N LEU A 126 -4.92 12.90 -3.21
CA LEU A 126 -4.15 13.79 -4.09
C LEU A 126 -2.67 13.68 -3.76
N THR A 127 -1.80 14.19 -4.63
CA THR A 127 -0.34 13.98 -4.52
C THR A 127 0.50 15.25 -4.49
N ASP A 128 -0.15 16.42 -4.46
CA ASP A 128 0.50 17.73 -4.38
C ASP A 128 1.20 17.90 -3.00
N PRO A 129 2.53 18.11 -2.98
CA PRO A 129 3.29 18.26 -1.73
C PRO A 129 2.81 19.39 -0.81
N LEU A 130 2.16 20.43 -1.33
CA LEU A 130 1.64 21.53 -0.50
C LEU A 130 0.53 21.09 0.47
N TYR A 131 -0.17 20.02 0.12
CA TYR A 131 -1.20 19.45 0.98
C TYR A 131 -0.62 18.64 2.12
N GLU A 132 0.52 17.97 1.93
CA GLU A 132 1.18 17.18 2.99
C GLU A 132 1.55 18.07 4.18
N GLU A 133 2.13 19.24 3.91
CA GLU A 133 2.48 20.20 4.96
C GLU A 133 1.23 20.67 5.73
N SER A 134 0.14 20.93 5.02
CA SER A 134 -1.13 21.39 5.61
C SER A 134 -1.78 20.28 6.46
N LEU A 135 -1.74 19.03 6.00
CA LEU A 135 -2.23 17.85 6.72
C LEU A 135 -1.42 17.60 8.01
N ILE A 136 -0.09 17.73 7.95
CA ILE A 136 0.78 17.61 9.12
C ILE A 136 0.50 18.73 10.13
N LYS A 137 0.31 19.97 9.67
CA LYS A 137 -0.10 21.09 10.54
C LYS A 137 -1.45 20.83 11.21
N TRP A 138 -2.38 20.21 10.50
CA TRP A 138 -3.68 19.85 11.04
C TRP A 138 -3.57 18.80 12.16
N ILE A 139 -2.78 17.73 11.96
CA ILE A 139 -2.47 16.74 13.02
C ILE A 139 -1.86 17.43 14.24
N ASN A 140 -0.84 18.28 14.04
CA ASN A 140 -0.18 18.97 15.15
C ASN A 140 -1.13 19.88 15.96
N ARG A 141 -2.15 20.43 15.31
CA ARG A 141 -3.15 21.28 15.97
C ARG A 141 -4.22 20.47 16.70
N PHE A 142 -4.60 19.31 16.16
CA PHE A 142 -5.66 18.44 16.65
C PHE A 142 -5.19 16.97 16.77
N PRO A 143 -4.24 16.69 17.69
CA PRO A 143 -3.66 15.35 17.79
C PRO A 143 -4.64 14.29 18.31
N ASP A 144 -5.76 14.71 18.90
CA ASP A 144 -6.82 13.88 19.49
C ASP A 144 -8.03 13.68 18.55
N LYS A 145 -7.95 14.19 17.31
CA LYS A 145 -9.02 14.07 16.30
C LYS A 145 -8.63 13.07 15.24
N TYR A 146 -9.56 12.19 14.86
CA TYR A 146 -9.32 11.14 13.87
C TYR A 146 -9.26 11.69 12.43
N GLN A 147 -9.99 12.77 12.16
CA GLN A 147 -10.13 13.39 10.85
C GLN A 147 -8.80 13.69 10.15
N PRO A 148 -7.83 14.39 10.79
CA PRO A 148 -6.54 14.68 10.15
C PRO A 148 -5.73 13.43 9.82
N TYR A 149 -5.80 12.38 10.64
CA TYR A 149 -5.09 11.12 10.38
C TYR A 149 -5.70 10.37 9.19
N LEU A 150 -7.03 10.23 9.13
CA LEU A 150 -7.69 9.63 7.96
C LEU A 150 -7.40 10.43 6.68
N ALA A 151 -7.48 11.76 6.72
CA ALA A 151 -7.15 12.60 5.58
C ALA A 151 -5.70 12.40 5.10
N LEU A 152 -4.74 12.32 6.03
CA LEU A 152 -3.34 12.06 5.69
C LEU A 152 -3.12 10.64 5.16
N ALA A 153 -3.89 9.65 5.63
CA ALA A 153 -3.86 8.30 5.08
C ALA A 153 -4.30 8.29 3.61
N HIS A 154 -5.37 8.98 3.26
CA HIS A 154 -5.83 9.09 1.86
C HIS A 154 -4.79 9.77 0.95
N TYR A 155 -4.11 10.80 1.45
CA TYR A 155 -2.98 11.42 0.74
C TYR A 155 -1.87 10.41 0.47
N TYR A 156 -1.42 9.66 1.49
CA TYR A 156 -0.37 8.65 1.29
C TYR A 156 -0.83 7.48 0.42
N CYS A 157 -2.10 7.08 0.46
CA CYS A 157 -2.65 6.12 -0.48
C CYS A 157 -2.50 6.61 -1.93
N ALA A 158 -2.83 7.88 -2.21
CA ALA A 158 -2.64 8.47 -3.53
C ALA A 158 -1.15 8.49 -3.94
N LYS A 159 -0.25 8.88 -3.03
CA LYS A 159 1.21 8.84 -3.27
C LYS A 159 1.73 7.44 -3.55
N GLY A 160 1.15 6.41 -2.92
CA GLY A 160 1.51 5.01 -3.17
C GLY A 160 1.22 4.59 -4.60
N TRP A 161 0.01 4.87 -5.09
CA TRP A 161 -0.37 4.58 -6.46
C TRP A 161 0.40 5.43 -7.48
N GLU A 162 0.65 6.71 -7.19
CA GLU A 162 1.50 7.57 -8.03
C GLU A 162 2.93 7.01 -8.14
N SER A 163 3.51 6.55 -7.02
CA SER A 163 4.86 5.98 -6.98
C SER A 163 4.97 4.73 -7.85
N ARG A 164 3.95 3.86 -7.84
CA ARG A 164 3.89 2.69 -8.72
C ARG A 164 3.74 3.09 -10.20
N GLY A 165 2.90 4.09 -10.46
CA GLY A 165 2.45 4.47 -11.79
C GLY A 165 1.48 3.46 -12.41
N TYR A 166 1.16 3.67 -13.69
CA TYR A 166 0.07 2.98 -14.39
C TYR A 166 0.51 1.79 -15.25
N LYS A 167 1.80 1.44 -15.26
CA LYS A 167 2.34 0.36 -16.09
C LYS A 167 2.01 -1.03 -15.52
N PHE A 168 2.11 -2.07 -16.35
CA PHE A 168 2.00 -3.44 -15.85
C PHE A 168 3.14 -3.77 -14.90
N SER A 169 2.92 -4.72 -13.98
CA SER A 169 3.91 -5.09 -12.94
C SER A 169 5.28 -5.46 -13.49
N LYS A 170 5.34 -6.14 -14.65
CA LYS A 170 6.60 -6.51 -15.34
C LYS A 170 7.40 -5.29 -15.84
N GLU A 171 6.77 -4.12 -15.90
CA GLU A 171 7.34 -2.85 -16.37
C GLU A 171 7.50 -1.83 -15.23
N THR A 172 7.09 -2.18 -14.02
CA THR A 172 7.26 -1.38 -12.81
C THR A 172 8.62 -1.73 -12.19
N SER A 173 9.46 -0.71 -11.99
CA SER A 173 10.79 -0.90 -11.38
C SER A 173 10.70 -1.25 -9.90
N LYS A 174 11.77 -1.85 -9.35
CA LYS A 174 11.88 -2.13 -7.91
C LYS A 174 11.70 -0.87 -7.07
N GLN A 175 12.32 0.25 -7.46
CA GLN A 175 12.22 1.53 -6.76
C GLN A 175 10.78 2.07 -6.71
N GLN A 176 10.00 1.88 -7.78
CA GLN A 176 8.59 2.27 -7.80
C GLN A 176 7.77 1.41 -6.82
N PHE A 177 8.04 0.12 -6.73
CA PHE A 177 7.40 -0.74 -5.73
C PHE A 177 7.81 -0.38 -4.30
N GLU A 178 9.08 -0.08 -4.07
CA GLU A 178 9.57 0.38 -2.75
C GLU A 178 8.89 1.70 -2.35
N GLY A 179 8.76 2.65 -3.28
CA GLY A 179 8.03 3.90 -3.04
C GLY A 179 6.54 3.68 -2.77
N MET A 180 5.88 2.80 -3.52
CA MET A 180 4.49 2.42 -3.28
C MET A 180 4.31 1.84 -1.87
N GLN A 181 5.15 0.86 -1.50
CA GLN A 181 5.09 0.20 -0.20
C GLN A 181 5.34 1.19 0.94
N PHE A 182 6.33 2.07 0.80
CA PHE A 182 6.63 3.11 1.78
C PHE A 182 5.39 3.98 2.06
N ASN A 183 4.73 4.47 1.01
CA ASN A 183 3.56 5.32 1.15
C ASN A 183 2.35 4.55 1.74
N PHE A 184 2.11 3.30 1.31
CA PHE A 184 1.03 2.50 1.92
C PHE A 184 1.28 2.19 3.38
N PHE A 185 2.52 1.95 3.79
CA PHE A 185 2.86 1.81 5.20
C PHE A 185 2.52 3.08 5.99
N ARG A 186 2.84 4.26 5.46
CA ARG A 186 2.48 5.55 6.08
C ARG A 186 0.97 5.75 6.17
N ALA A 187 0.21 5.33 5.15
CA ALA A 187 -1.24 5.37 5.19
C ALA A 187 -1.79 4.44 6.29
N GLU A 188 -1.28 3.22 6.37
CA GLU A 188 -1.67 2.23 7.37
C GLU A 188 -1.41 2.72 8.81
N GLU A 189 -0.25 3.35 9.08
CA GLU A 189 0.04 3.95 10.39
C GLU A 189 -1.01 5.00 10.79
N ASN A 190 -1.41 5.86 9.85
CA ASN A 190 -2.40 6.91 10.13
C ASN A 190 -3.81 6.33 10.31
N ILE A 191 -4.19 5.31 9.52
CA ILE A 191 -5.48 4.61 9.69
C ILE A 191 -5.57 3.97 11.07
N LYS A 192 -4.49 3.30 11.52
CA LYS A 192 -4.44 2.70 12.86
C LYS A 192 -4.71 3.72 13.96
N ILE A 193 -4.04 4.87 13.90
CA ILE A 193 -4.26 5.94 14.88
C ILE A 193 -5.70 6.47 14.81
N ALA A 194 -6.24 6.68 13.61
CA ALA A 194 -7.63 7.12 13.47
C ALA A 194 -8.62 6.12 14.09
N LEU A 195 -8.42 4.82 13.88
CA LEU A 195 -9.23 3.75 14.43
C LEU A 195 -9.06 3.57 15.95
N GLU A 196 -7.89 3.91 16.50
CA GLU A 196 -7.69 3.99 17.96
C GLU A 196 -8.51 5.14 18.59
N ILE A 197 -8.67 6.25 17.87
CA ILE A 197 -9.46 7.41 18.31
C ILE A 197 -10.97 7.13 18.15
N ASN A 198 -11.38 6.58 17.01
CA ASN A 198 -12.76 6.18 16.75
C ASN A 198 -12.81 4.84 16.01
N PRO A 199 -13.24 3.74 16.65
CA PRO A 199 -13.35 2.43 16.01
C PRO A 199 -14.47 2.29 14.99
N ASP A 200 -15.45 3.21 14.95
CA ASP A 200 -16.64 3.11 14.09
C ASP A 200 -16.43 3.80 12.72
N LEU A 201 -15.20 4.16 12.38
CA LEU A 201 -14.83 4.83 11.13
C LEU A 201 -14.90 3.84 9.96
N MET A 202 -16.00 3.86 9.21
CA MET A 202 -16.17 3.01 8.03
C MET A 202 -15.03 3.15 7.03
N VAL A 203 -14.60 4.38 6.75
CA VAL A 203 -13.51 4.66 5.78
C VAL A 203 -12.14 4.13 6.26
N GLY A 204 -11.99 3.83 7.55
CA GLY A 204 -10.77 3.20 8.08
C GLY A 204 -10.64 1.71 7.77
N TYR A 205 -11.69 1.07 7.24
CA TYR A 205 -11.71 -0.38 6.94
C TYR A 205 -11.72 -0.71 5.44
N ASP A 206 -11.74 0.30 4.57
CA ASP A 206 -11.72 0.16 3.10
C ASP A 206 -10.30 -0.15 2.57
#